data_AF-A0A9J5W0B5-F1
#
_entry.id   AF-A0A9J5W0B5-F1
#
_cell.length_a   1.000
_cell.length_b   1.000
_cell.length_c   1.000
_cell.angle_alpha   90.00
_cell.angle_beta   90.00
_cell.angle_gamma   90.00
#
_symmetry.space_group_name_H-M   'P 1'
#
loop_
_entity.id
_entity.type
_entity.pdbx_description
1 polymer ?
#
loop_
_entity_poly.entity_id
_entity_poly.type
_entity_poly.pdbx_seq_one_letter_code
_entity_poly.pdbx_strand_id
1 'polypeptide(L)'
;MAIHLYKTSTPSTRNGTVDSQVKSNPRNNLIYGQRRCGKGRNARGIITARHRGGGHKRLYRKIDFRRNEKDIYGRIVTIEYDPNRNAYICLIHYGDGEKRYILHPRGAIIGDTIVSGTEVPIKMGNALPLSTAIHNIEITLGKGGQLARAAGAVAKLIAKEGKSATLKLPSGSKRSSYEPCRPSPWGGEGEPQLVEKNPQPLGVILHLEEEVEKGINILVTRSLKKNPFVANHLLKKIDKLNTKAEKEIIVTWSASTIIPTMIGHTIAIHNGKEHLPIYITDSMVGHKLGEFAPTLNFRGHAKSDNRSRR
;
A
#
# COMPACT_ATOMS: atom_id res chain seq x y z
N MET A 1 14.39 7.93 -4.73
CA MET A 1 13.61 7.60 -5.95
C MET A 1 13.71 8.77 -6.89
N ALA A 2 14.33 8.56 -8.05
CA ALA A 2 14.46 9.57 -9.09
C ALA A 2 13.16 9.61 -9.91
N ILE A 3 12.66 10.82 -10.19
CA ILE A 3 11.50 11.02 -11.06
C ILE A 3 12.04 11.11 -12.49
N HIS A 4 11.67 10.19 -13.37
CA HIS A 4 11.99 10.32 -14.79
C HIS A 4 10.86 11.07 -15.48
N LEU A 5 11.19 12.19 -16.13
CA LEU A 5 10.26 12.92 -16.99
C LEU A 5 10.17 12.20 -18.34
N TYR A 6 8.98 12.12 -18.94
CA TYR A 6 8.90 11.68 -20.33
C TYR A 6 9.58 12.69 -21.25
N LYS A 7 10.08 12.21 -22.39
CA LYS A 7 10.35 13.10 -23.53
C LYS A 7 9.02 13.73 -23.97
N THR A 8 9.03 15.03 -24.23
CA THR A 8 7.85 15.80 -24.64
C THR A 8 7.54 15.55 -26.12
N SER A 9 7.04 14.35 -26.44
CA SER A 9 6.72 13.95 -27.82
C SER A 9 5.25 14.17 -28.19
N THR A 10 4.35 14.18 -27.20
CA THR A 10 2.89 14.32 -27.42
C THR A 10 2.24 15.20 -26.34
N PRO A 11 1.05 15.79 -26.57
CA PRO A 11 0.41 16.65 -25.58
C PRO A 11 0.18 15.97 -24.23
N SER A 12 -0.11 14.66 -24.24
CA SER A 12 -0.34 13.82 -23.05
C SER A 12 0.92 13.62 -22.19
N THR A 13 2.11 13.86 -22.75
CA THR A 13 3.40 13.48 -22.15
C THR A 13 4.20 14.65 -21.64
N ARG A 14 3.82 15.87 -22.06
CA ARG A 14 4.49 17.13 -21.73
C ARG A 14 4.72 17.32 -20.22
N ASN A 15 3.82 16.79 -19.38
CA ASN A 15 3.90 16.87 -17.91
C ASN A 15 3.98 15.50 -17.21
N GLY A 16 4.19 14.41 -17.96
CA GLY A 16 4.13 13.06 -17.38
C GLY A 16 5.47 12.61 -16.78
N THR A 17 5.39 11.80 -15.73
CA THR A 17 6.55 11.23 -15.01
C THR A 17 6.45 9.70 -14.93
N VAL A 18 7.57 8.99 -14.76
CA VAL A 18 7.63 7.52 -14.55
C VAL A 18 8.50 7.23 -13.33
N ASP A 19 8.18 6.15 -12.61
CA ASP A 19 9.08 5.58 -11.60
C ASP A 19 9.84 4.39 -12.20
N SER A 20 11.16 4.44 -12.19
CA SER A 20 12.02 3.55 -12.99
C SER A 20 12.50 2.29 -12.28
N GLN A 21 12.26 2.12 -10.98
CA GLN A 21 13.06 1.18 -10.18
C GLN A 21 12.27 0.18 -9.34
N VAL A 22 11.34 -0.55 -9.96
CA VAL A 22 10.65 -1.61 -9.20
C VAL A 22 10.70 -2.95 -9.93
N LYS A 23 11.58 -3.84 -9.43
CA LYS A 23 11.59 -5.25 -9.81
C LYS A 23 10.28 -5.89 -9.32
N SER A 24 9.49 -6.45 -10.23
CA SER A 24 8.30 -7.23 -9.89
C SER A 24 8.60 -8.71 -10.10
N ASN A 25 8.87 -9.46 -9.02
CA ASN A 25 8.80 -10.93 -9.07
C ASN A 25 7.87 -11.42 -7.94
N PRO A 26 6.55 -11.22 -8.11
CA PRO A 26 5.57 -11.60 -7.10
C PRO A 26 5.63 -13.11 -6.81
N ARG A 27 5.93 -13.48 -5.56
CA ARG A 27 5.97 -14.87 -5.10
C ARG A 27 4.60 -15.36 -4.65
N ASN A 28 4.22 -16.57 -5.06
CA ASN A 28 2.82 -17.03 -5.07
C ASN A 28 2.10 -17.05 -3.70
N ASN A 29 2.81 -17.35 -2.60
CA ASN A 29 2.14 -17.64 -1.32
C ASN A 29 1.64 -16.40 -0.56
N LEU A 30 2.06 -15.20 -0.94
CA LEU A 30 1.67 -13.94 -0.28
C LEU A 30 0.65 -13.12 -1.08
N ILE A 31 0.12 -13.74 -2.14
CA ILE A 31 -0.66 -13.06 -3.17
C ILE A 31 -1.98 -13.78 -3.35
N TYR A 32 -3.06 -13.02 -3.24
CA TYR A 32 -4.42 -13.55 -3.26
C TYR A 32 -5.24 -12.86 -4.33
N GLY A 33 -6.13 -13.61 -4.97
CA GLY A 33 -7.15 -13.04 -5.83
C GLY A 33 -8.10 -12.18 -5.00
N GLN A 34 -8.17 -10.87 -5.26
CA GLN A 34 -9.10 -9.98 -4.58
C GLN A 34 -10.22 -9.56 -5.51
N ARG A 35 -11.44 -10.01 -5.19
CA ARG A 35 -12.65 -9.45 -5.80
C ARG A 35 -12.82 -8.03 -5.27
N ARG A 36 -12.81 -7.03 -6.16
CA ARG A 36 -13.10 -5.65 -5.76
C ARG A 36 -14.54 -5.60 -5.26
N CYS A 37 -14.74 -5.28 -3.98
CA CYS A 37 -16.07 -5.19 -3.37
C CYS A 37 -16.97 -4.26 -4.21
N GLY A 38 -18.00 -4.84 -4.83
CA GLY A 38 -19.10 -4.19 -5.57
C GLY A 38 -18.75 -3.21 -6.68
N LYS A 39 -17.47 -2.89 -6.91
CA LYS A 39 -17.02 -1.74 -7.75
C LYS A 39 -17.80 -0.45 -7.44
N GLY A 40 -18.15 -0.20 -6.16
CA GLY A 40 -18.97 0.94 -5.74
C GLY A 40 -20.44 0.63 -5.46
N ARG A 41 -20.85 -0.64 -5.60
CA ARG A 41 -22.18 -1.14 -5.22
C ARG A 41 -22.17 -1.80 -3.83
N ASN A 42 -23.30 -1.76 -3.13
CA ASN A 42 -23.53 -2.49 -1.88
C ASN A 42 -23.97 -3.95 -2.14
N ALA A 43 -24.25 -4.71 -1.07
CA ALA A 43 -24.72 -6.09 -1.16
C ALA A 43 -26.06 -6.26 -1.92
N ARG A 44 -26.88 -5.19 -2.00
CA ARG A 44 -28.14 -5.15 -2.77
C ARG A 44 -27.93 -4.78 -4.24
N GLY A 45 -26.69 -4.53 -4.69
CA GLY A 45 -26.38 -4.09 -6.04
C GLY A 45 -26.58 -2.60 -6.32
N ILE A 46 -26.96 -1.80 -5.31
CA ILE A 46 -27.19 -0.36 -5.43
C ILE A 46 -25.87 0.38 -5.38
N ILE A 47 -25.66 1.36 -6.27
CA ILE A 47 -24.47 2.22 -6.28
C ILE A 47 -24.48 3.11 -5.04
N THR A 48 -23.56 2.88 -4.10
CA THR A 48 -23.35 3.71 -2.91
C THR A 48 -22.14 4.62 -3.04
N ALA A 49 -21.17 4.25 -3.86
CA ALA A 49 -20.01 5.07 -4.19
C ALA A 49 -19.93 5.27 -5.70
N ARG A 50 -20.18 6.50 -6.15
CA ARG A 50 -20.09 6.91 -7.56
C ARG A 50 -18.64 6.93 -8.07
N HIS A 51 -18.50 6.97 -9.39
CA HIS A 51 -17.20 7.02 -10.09
C HIS A 51 -16.24 5.87 -9.72
N ARG A 52 -16.81 4.70 -9.39
CA ARG A 52 -16.08 3.45 -9.17
C ARG A 52 -16.53 2.42 -10.19
N GLY A 53 -15.59 1.77 -10.84
CA GLY A 53 -15.85 0.92 -12.01
C GLY A 53 -14.59 0.70 -12.85
N GLY A 54 -14.70 -0.09 -13.93
CA GLY A 54 -13.74 -0.21 -15.04
C GLY A 54 -12.25 0.01 -14.75
N GLY A 55 -11.51 -1.03 -14.34
CA GLY A 55 -10.05 -0.92 -14.30
C GLY A 55 -9.35 -2.26 -14.09
N HIS A 56 -8.04 -2.26 -14.33
CA HIS A 56 -7.21 -3.48 -14.40
C HIS A 56 -7.35 -4.41 -13.19
N LYS A 57 -7.39 -5.72 -13.42
CA LYS A 57 -7.41 -6.74 -12.35
C LYS A 57 -6.21 -6.56 -11.41
N ARG A 58 -6.43 -6.62 -10.09
CA ARG A 58 -5.36 -6.47 -9.10
C ARG A 58 -5.32 -7.72 -8.24
N LEU A 59 -4.12 -8.17 -7.93
CA LEU A 59 -3.89 -9.19 -6.91
C LEU A 59 -3.62 -8.49 -5.58
N TYR A 60 -4.20 -9.00 -4.51
CA TYR A 60 -3.95 -8.50 -3.16
C TYR A 60 -2.66 -9.08 -2.63
N ARG A 61 -1.83 -8.23 -2.05
CA ARG A 61 -0.63 -8.64 -1.33
C ARG A 61 -0.88 -8.51 0.15
N LYS A 62 -0.75 -9.64 0.86
CA LYS A 62 -0.94 -9.72 2.31
C LYS A 62 0.23 -9.01 2.99
N ILE A 63 -0.05 -7.84 3.55
CA ILE A 63 0.89 -7.07 4.37
C ILE A 63 0.75 -7.51 5.82
N ASP A 64 1.87 -7.62 6.50
CA ASP A 64 1.92 -7.64 7.95
C ASP A 64 1.88 -6.21 8.51
N PHE A 65 0.69 -5.81 9.00
CA PHE A 65 0.51 -4.53 9.68
C PHE A 65 0.74 -4.63 11.19
N ARG A 66 0.87 -5.84 11.74
CA ARG A 66 0.91 -6.10 13.19
C ARG A 66 2.32 -6.21 13.72
N ARG A 67 3.25 -6.77 12.93
CA ARG A 67 4.67 -6.88 13.32
C ARG A 67 4.85 -7.59 14.67
N ASN A 68 4.12 -8.70 14.84
CA ASN A 68 4.01 -9.43 16.11
C ASN A 68 5.26 -10.25 16.47
N GLU A 69 6.08 -10.63 15.48
CA GLU A 69 7.32 -11.38 15.72
C GLU A 69 8.36 -10.47 16.37
N LYS A 70 8.60 -10.72 17.66
CA LYS A 70 9.56 -10.00 18.47
C LYS A 70 10.95 -10.64 18.32
N ASP A 71 11.96 -9.78 18.22
CA ASP A 71 13.38 -10.09 18.29
C ASP A 71 13.91 -11.03 17.18
N ILE A 72 13.10 -11.25 16.13
CA ILE A 72 13.53 -11.96 14.92
C ILE A 72 14.05 -10.93 13.91
N TYR A 73 15.33 -11.10 13.54
CA TYR A 73 15.95 -10.31 12.49
C TYR A 73 15.44 -10.75 11.12
N GLY A 74 15.07 -9.78 10.29
CA GLY A 74 14.71 -9.99 8.90
C GLY A 74 15.48 -9.07 7.96
N ARG A 75 15.80 -9.57 6.77
CA ARG A 75 16.52 -8.83 5.72
C ARG A 75 15.55 -8.40 4.61
N ILE A 76 15.67 -7.14 4.17
CA ILE A 76 14.92 -6.63 3.02
C ILE A 76 15.50 -7.23 1.74
N VAL A 77 14.68 -7.95 0.98
CA VAL A 77 15.10 -8.61 -0.27
C VAL A 77 14.71 -7.81 -1.49
N THR A 78 13.47 -7.32 -1.53
CA THR A 78 12.95 -6.54 -2.65
C THR A 78 12.09 -5.38 -2.18
N ILE A 79 12.06 -4.33 -2.99
CA ILE A 79 11.11 -3.22 -2.88
C ILE A 79 10.19 -3.32 -4.09
N GLU A 80 8.89 -3.41 -3.84
CA GLU A 80 7.88 -3.72 -4.85
C GLU A 80 6.75 -2.68 -4.92
N TYR A 81 6.25 -2.49 -6.13
CA TYR A 81 5.11 -1.65 -6.42
C TYR A 81 3.84 -2.41 -6.13
N ASP A 82 3.05 -1.96 -5.16
CA ASP A 82 1.73 -2.52 -4.90
C ASP A 82 0.61 -1.69 -5.55
N PRO A 83 -0.29 -2.32 -6.32
CA PRO A 83 -1.41 -1.63 -6.96
C PRO A 83 -2.61 -1.37 -6.02
N ASN A 84 -2.61 -1.89 -4.79
CA ASN A 84 -3.74 -1.77 -3.85
C ASN A 84 -3.59 -0.60 -2.88
N ARG A 85 -2.41 0.03 -2.80
CA ARG A 85 -2.13 1.18 -1.93
C ARG A 85 -1.20 2.20 -2.60
N ASN A 86 -1.05 3.37 -2.00
CA ASN A 86 -0.11 4.37 -2.50
C ASN A 86 1.34 4.14 -2.06
N ALA A 87 1.59 3.40 -0.97
CA ALA A 87 2.96 3.11 -0.51
C ALA A 87 3.62 1.99 -1.34
N TYR A 88 4.96 1.99 -1.36
CA TYR A 88 5.76 0.83 -1.75
C TYR A 88 5.74 -0.21 -0.64
N ILE A 89 6.03 -1.46 -0.99
CA ILE A 89 6.14 -2.55 -0.01
C ILE A 89 7.51 -3.19 -0.10
N CYS A 90 8.00 -3.71 1.01
CA CYS A 90 9.23 -4.49 1.07
C CYS A 90 8.91 -5.95 1.33
N LEU A 91 9.58 -6.86 0.62
CA LEU A 91 9.62 -8.26 1.00
C LEU A 91 10.75 -8.46 2.01
N ILE A 92 10.38 -9.00 3.17
CA ILE A 92 11.34 -9.38 4.21
C ILE A 92 11.47 -10.89 4.23
N HIS A 93 12.71 -11.37 4.34
CA HIS A 93 13.01 -12.74 4.75
C HIS A 93 13.51 -12.70 6.19
N TYR A 94 12.77 -13.33 7.09
CA TYR A 94 13.13 -13.48 8.50
C TYR A 94 14.08 -14.67 8.68
N GLY A 95 14.81 -14.68 9.80
CA GLY A 95 15.77 -15.75 10.14
C GLY A 95 15.12 -17.12 10.33
N ASP A 96 13.84 -17.15 10.70
CA ASP A 96 12.99 -18.35 10.80
C ASP A 96 12.59 -18.94 9.43
N GLY A 97 12.92 -18.26 8.32
CA GLY A 97 12.53 -18.63 6.97
C GLY A 97 11.17 -18.08 6.52
N GLU A 98 10.45 -17.39 7.41
CA GLU A 98 9.20 -16.72 7.06
C GLU A 98 9.43 -15.53 6.13
N LYS A 99 8.43 -15.28 5.29
CA LYS A 99 8.44 -14.19 4.32
C LYS A 99 7.21 -13.34 4.49
N ARG A 100 7.39 -12.04 4.70
CA ARG A 100 6.27 -11.12 4.90
C ARG A 100 6.48 -9.84 4.11
N TYR A 101 5.38 -9.24 3.67
CA TYR A 101 5.41 -7.89 3.13
C TYR A 101 5.17 -6.88 4.24
N ILE A 102 5.96 -5.82 4.24
CA ILE A 102 5.72 -4.64 5.07
C ILE A 102 5.57 -3.40 4.21
N LEU A 103 5.07 -2.31 4.80
CA LEU A 103 5.18 -0.99 4.18
C LEU A 103 6.64 -0.59 4.09
N HIS A 104 7.05 -0.03 2.95
CA HIS A 104 8.42 0.41 2.74
C HIS A 104 8.70 1.69 3.56
N PRO A 105 9.58 1.65 4.57
CA PRO A 105 10.02 2.84 5.27
C PRO A 105 10.97 3.62 4.37
N ARG A 106 10.94 4.96 4.45
CA ARG A 106 11.87 5.81 3.70
C ARG A 106 13.29 5.55 4.15
N GLY A 107 14.20 5.51 3.19
CA GLY A 107 15.62 5.38 3.44
C GLY A 107 16.08 3.96 3.68
N ALA A 108 15.17 2.99 3.81
CA ALA A 108 15.55 1.59 3.78
C ALA A 108 16.01 1.18 2.38
N ILE A 109 17.08 0.40 2.31
CA ILE A 109 17.68 -0.09 1.09
C ILE A 109 17.54 -1.62 1.08
N ILE A 110 17.59 -2.21 -0.11
CA ILE A 110 17.67 -3.66 -0.25
C ILE A 110 18.92 -4.15 0.48
N GLY A 111 18.74 -5.14 1.35
CA GLY A 111 19.80 -5.71 2.17
C GLY A 111 19.79 -5.26 3.62
N ASP A 112 19.02 -4.21 3.97
CA ASP A 112 18.92 -3.74 5.35
C ASP A 112 18.28 -4.77 6.28
N THR A 113 18.74 -4.78 7.52
CA THR A 113 18.17 -5.54 8.63
C THR A 113 17.08 -4.77 9.34
N ILE A 114 15.98 -5.47 9.59
CA ILE A 114 14.78 -4.97 10.25
C ILE A 114 14.45 -5.94 11.39
N VAL A 115 14.11 -5.40 12.55
CA VAL A 115 13.66 -6.17 13.72
C VAL A 115 12.46 -5.47 14.37
N SER A 116 11.63 -6.22 15.08
CA SER A 116 10.54 -5.68 15.90
C SER A 116 10.77 -6.09 17.33
N GLY A 117 10.58 -5.22 18.31
CA GLY A 117 10.85 -5.53 19.70
C GLY A 117 10.64 -4.32 20.60
N THR A 118 10.76 -4.50 21.91
CA THR A 118 10.69 -3.40 22.88
C THR A 118 12.05 -2.73 23.07
N GLU A 119 13.13 -3.51 23.05
CA GLU A 119 14.51 -3.06 23.30
C GLU A 119 15.34 -3.08 21.99
N VAL A 120 14.76 -2.54 20.93
CA VAL A 120 15.37 -2.53 19.61
C VAL A 120 16.00 -1.15 19.32
N PRO A 121 17.15 -1.06 18.63
CA PRO A 121 17.74 0.22 18.28
C PRO A 121 16.80 1.05 17.39
N ILE A 122 16.80 2.37 17.60
CA ILE A 122 16.05 3.33 16.79
C ILE A 122 16.70 3.43 15.40
N LYS A 123 16.28 2.55 14.51
CA LYS A 123 16.71 2.48 13.10
C LYS A 123 15.49 2.50 12.19
N MET A 124 15.65 3.04 10.99
CA MET A 124 14.58 3.06 9.98
C MET A 124 14.11 1.63 9.66
N GLY A 125 12.79 1.41 9.75
CA GLY A 125 12.15 0.12 9.48
C GLY A 125 11.99 -0.80 10.69
N ASN A 126 12.65 -0.51 11.81
CA ASN A 126 12.40 -1.22 13.05
C ASN A 126 11.04 -0.86 13.62
N ALA A 127 10.34 -1.86 14.16
CA ALA A 127 9.04 -1.67 14.80
C ALA A 127 9.25 -1.61 16.31
N LEU A 128 9.06 -0.41 16.83
CA LEU A 128 9.20 -0.05 18.23
C LEU A 128 7.90 0.59 18.70
N PRO A 129 7.60 0.51 20.00
CA PRO A 129 6.33 0.99 20.51
C PRO A 129 6.18 2.53 20.50
N LEU A 130 7.24 3.30 20.72
CA LEU A 130 7.23 4.77 20.59
C LEU A 130 8.57 5.27 20.04
N SER A 131 8.51 6.21 19.10
CA SER A 131 9.68 6.90 18.53
C SER A 131 9.29 8.32 18.09
N THR A 132 10.25 9.13 17.64
CA THR A 132 10.05 10.54 17.28
C THR A 132 9.19 10.73 16.04
N ALA A 133 9.39 9.88 15.02
CA ALA A 133 8.63 9.89 13.78
C ALA A 133 8.14 8.47 13.46
N ILE A 134 6.82 8.28 13.42
CA ILE A 134 6.19 6.96 13.39
C ILE A 134 5.24 6.85 12.19
N HIS A 135 5.17 5.66 11.61
CA HIS A 135 4.20 5.29 10.60
C HIS A 135 3.57 3.94 10.97
N ASN A 136 2.47 3.57 10.31
CA ASN A 136 1.75 2.33 10.60
C ASN A 136 1.33 2.16 12.08
N ILE A 137 0.67 3.19 12.63
CA ILE A 137 0.37 3.27 14.07
C ILE A 137 -0.94 2.54 14.39
N GLU A 138 -0.94 1.75 15.47
CA GLU A 138 -2.13 1.11 16.01
C GLU A 138 -2.99 2.10 16.81
N ILE A 139 -4.31 2.10 16.59
CA ILE A 139 -5.24 2.86 17.46
C ILE A 139 -5.58 2.05 18.72
N THR A 140 -5.72 0.74 18.53
CA THR A 140 -6.04 -0.23 19.59
C THR A 140 -5.01 -1.33 19.51
N LEU A 141 -4.44 -1.70 20.66
CA LEU A 141 -3.38 -2.69 20.73
C LEU A 141 -3.80 -4.01 20.07
N GLY A 142 -2.90 -4.57 19.25
CA GLY A 142 -3.07 -5.88 18.62
C GLY A 142 -4.01 -5.90 17.41
N LYS A 143 -4.66 -4.77 17.08
CA LYS A 143 -5.48 -4.67 15.86
C LYS A 143 -4.64 -4.39 14.60
N GLY A 144 -3.34 -4.18 14.73
CA GLY A 144 -2.46 -3.81 13.62
C GLY A 144 -2.47 -2.32 13.34
N GLY A 145 -1.47 -1.85 12.59
CA GLY A 145 -1.37 -0.46 12.19
C GLY A 145 -2.57 0.00 11.34
N GLN A 146 -3.16 1.14 11.73
CA GLN A 146 -4.34 1.74 11.12
C GLN A 146 -4.07 3.15 10.60
N LEU A 147 -3.28 3.94 11.34
CA LEU A 147 -2.94 5.32 11.03
C LEU A 147 -1.58 5.44 10.32
N ALA A 148 -1.36 6.56 9.62
CA ALA A 148 -0.12 6.87 8.92
C ALA A 148 0.41 5.74 8.01
N ARG A 149 -0.48 5.14 7.20
CA ARG A 149 -0.16 4.06 6.23
C ARG A 149 0.09 4.55 4.81
N ALA A 150 -0.30 5.79 4.52
CA ALA A 150 -0.16 6.36 3.19
C ALA A 150 1.30 6.70 2.88
N ALA A 151 1.65 6.75 1.59
CA ALA A 151 2.99 7.17 1.18
C ALA A 151 3.28 8.59 1.68
N GLY A 152 4.42 8.81 2.32
CA GLY A 152 4.79 10.09 2.91
C GLY A 152 4.03 10.47 4.19
N ALA A 153 3.08 9.66 4.67
CA ALA A 153 2.36 9.94 5.90
C ALA A 153 3.21 9.56 7.11
N VAL A 154 3.29 10.48 8.07
CA VAL A 154 4.06 10.32 9.31
C VAL A 154 3.29 10.98 10.44
N ALA A 155 3.27 10.34 11.60
CA ALA A 155 2.88 11.00 12.84
C ALA A 155 4.13 11.33 13.66
N LYS A 156 4.10 12.47 14.33
CA LYS A 156 5.17 12.89 15.24
C LYS A 156 4.71 12.72 16.68
N LEU A 157 5.56 12.18 17.53
CA LEU A 157 5.34 12.16 18.97
C LEU A 157 5.52 13.59 19.51
N ILE A 158 4.51 14.12 20.21
CA ILE A 158 4.56 15.45 20.84
C ILE A 158 4.93 15.29 22.31
N ALA A 159 4.20 14.45 23.02
CA ALA A 159 4.32 14.29 24.46
C ALA A 159 3.99 12.86 24.84
N LYS A 160 4.59 12.40 25.94
CA LYS A 160 4.30 11.13 26.59
C LYS A 160 3.83 11.44 28.00
N GLU A 161 2.57 11.14 28.29
CA GLU A 161 1.92 11.37 29.58
C GLU A 161 1.48 10.02 30.16
N GLY A 162 2.25 9.52 31.13
CA GLY A 162 2.01 8.23 31.75
C GLY A 162 1.96 7.08 30.74
N LYS A 163 0.81 6.39 30.68
CA LYS A 163 0.53 5.28 29.74
C LYS A 163 0.05 5.73 28.36
N SER A 164 -0.10 7.03 28.14
CA SER A 164 -0.61 7.61 26.90
C SER A 164 0.44 8.44 26.18
N ALA A 165 0.30 8.51 24.86
CA ALA A 165 1.20 9.29 24.01
C ALA A 165 0.38 10.19 23.10
N THR A 166 0.69 11.48 23.08
CA THR A 166 0.05 12.45 22.19
C THR A 166 0.80 12.53 20.87
N LEU A 167 0.11 12.15 19.80
CA LEU A 167 0.65 12.12 18.44
C LEU A 167 0.06 13.25 17.59
N LYS A 168 0.91 13.94 16.84
CA LYS A 168 0.50 14.81 15.73
C LYS A 168 0.31 13.97 14.48
N LEU A 169 -0.93 13.84 14.00
CA LEU A 169 -1.26 13.07 12.81
C LEU A 169 -0.91 13.83 11.51
N PRO A 170 -0.84 13.14 10.36
CA PRO A 170 -0.65 13.77 9.05
C PRO A 170 -1.72 14.83 8.70
N SER A 171 -2.93 14.69 9.27
CA SER A 171 -4.02 15.67 9.17
C SER A 171 -3.75 16.97 9.93
N GLY A 172 -2.70 17.04 10.75
CA GLY A 172 -2.43 18.13 11.67
C GLY A 172 -3.14 18.01 13.02
N SER A 173 -4.15 17.14 13.13
CA SER A 173 -4.84 16.87 14.39
C SER A 173 -3.93 16.21 15.42
N LYS A 174 -4.08 16.62 16.67
CA LYS A 174 -3.45 15.97 17.83
C LYS A 174 -4.38 14.88 18.32
N ARG A 175 -3.84 13.69 18.60
CA ARG A 175 -4.61 12.57 19.11
C ARG A 175 -3.81 11.85 20.17
N SER A 176 -4.43 11.59 21.32
CA SER A 176 -3.87 10.67 22.30
C SER A 176 -4.04 9.24 21.78
N SER A 177 -2.93 8.53 21.64
CA SER A 177 -2.92 7.07 21.59
C SER A 177 -2.86 6.57 23.03
N TYR A 178 -3.85 5.76 23.40
CA TYR A 178 -4.15 5.18 24.72
C TYR A 178 -5.10 5.98 25.63
N GLU A 179 -6.34 5.49 25.74
CA GLU A 179 -7.26 5.79 26.85
C GLU A 179 -8.10 4.51 27.09
N PRO A 180 -7.94 3.77 28.20
CA PRO A 180 -8.99 2.87 28.67
C PRO A 180 -10.13 3.75 29.21
N CYS A 181 -11.29 3.73 28.56
CA CYS A 181 -12.46 4.52 28.95
C CYS A 181 -12.79 4.36 30.44
N ARG A 182 -13.12 5.48 31.10
CA ARG A 182 -13.79 5.53 32.41
C ARG A 182 -15.05 4.66 32.39
N PRO A 183 -15.33 3.83 33.42
CA PRO A 183 -16.69 3.38 33.67
C PRO A 183 -17.56 4.59 34.02
N SER A 184 -18.76 4.63 33.45
CA SER A 184 -19.81 5.62 33.68
C SER A 184 -20.26 5.65 35.15
N PRO A 185 -20.70 6.80 35.71
CA PRO A 185 -21.04 6.93 37.13
C PRO A 185 -22.47 6.48 37.48
N TRP A 186 -23.05 5.51 36.77
CA TRP A 186 -24.40 5.01 37.04
C TRP A 186 -24.38 3.53 37.43
N GLY A 187 -24.42 3.31 38.74
CA GLY A 187 -25.23 2.28 39.40
C GLY A 187 -24.74 0.82 39.35
N GLY A 188 -24.39 0.29 40.53
CA GLY A 188 -24.42 -1.15 40.80
C GLY A 188 -23.27 -1.63 41.68
N GLU A 189 -23.52 -1.67 42.99
CA GLU A 189 -22.68 -2.36 43.97
C GLU A 189 -22.53 -3.84 43.60
N GLY A 190 -21.29 -4.31 43.61
CA GLY A 190 -20.93 -5.71 43.42
C GLY A 190 -19.42 -5.85 43.46
N GLU A 191 -18.89 -6.33 44.59
CA GLU A 191 -17.48 -6.72 44.70
C GLU A 191 -17.15 -7.78 43.64
N PRO A 192 -16.19 -7.55 42.75
CA PRO A 192 -15.62 -8.62 41.94
C PRO A 192 -14.44 -9.23 42.70
N GLN A 193 -14.58 -10.51 43.05
CA GLN A 193 -13.50 -11.35 43.54
C GLN A 193 -12.26 -11.25 42.64
N LEU A 194 -11.09 -11.10 43.26
CA LEU A 194 -9.77 -11.11 42.64
C LEU A 194 -9.52 -12.46 41.95
N VAL A 195 -9.79 -12.53 40.65
CA VAL A 195 -9.17 -13.53 39.78
C VAL A 195 -7.89 -12.92 39.23
N GLU A 196 -6.76 -13.25 39.86
CA GLU A 196 -5.42 -13.04 39.32
C GLU A 196 -5.27 -13.80 37.99
N LYS A 197 -5.68 -13.17 36.90
CA LYS A 197 -5.15 -13.48 35.57
C LYS A 197 -4.31 -12.30 35.16
N ASN A 198 -3.04 -12.32 35.55
CA ASN A 198 -2.00 -11.41 35.06
C ASN A 198 -2.09 -11.23 33.54
N PRO A 199 -2.61 -10.10 33.02
CA PRO A 199 -2.26 -9.68 31.68
C PRO A 199 -1.06 -8.76 31.91
N GLN A 200 0.15 -9.32 31.87
CA GLN A 200 1.37 -8.50 31.92
C GLN A 200 1.17 -7.29 30.99
N PRO A 201 1.39 -6.06 31.50
CA PRO A 201 0.98 -4.86 30.80
C PRO A 201 1.74 -4.74 29.47
N LEU A 202 1.07 -5.02 28.35
CA LEU A 202 1.56 -4.72 26.99
C LEU A 202 1.31 -3.25 26.61
N GLY A 203 1.17 -2.37 27.61
CA GLY A 203 1.17 -0.93 27.46
C GLY A 203 2.59 -0.41 27.69
N VAL A 204 3.24 0.01 26.62
CA VAL A 204 4.66 0.35 26.64
C VAL A 204 4.94 1.59 27.49
N ILE A 205 5.65 1.39 28.59
CA ILE A 205 6.46 2.37 29.33
C ILE A 205 7.72 1.58 29.78
N LEU A 206 8.96 2.02 29.55
CA LEU A 206 9.86 3.00 30.21
C LEU A 206 11.19 2.95 29.38
N HIS A 207 12.18 3.85 29.39
CA HIS A 207 12.65 4.91 30.28
C HIS A 207 13.12 6.12 29.42
N LEU A 208 13.09 7.31 30.01
CA LEU A 208 13.84 8.48 29.56
C LEU A 208 15.32 8.25 29.88
N GLU A 209 16.19 8.42 28.89
CA GLU A 209 17.46 9.13 29.03
C GLU A 209 18.00 9.48 27.63
N GLU A 210 18.79 10.54 27.61
CA GLU A 210 19.17 11.41 26.51
C GLU A 210 19.62 10.72 25.21
N GLU A 211 19.03 11.11 24.08
CA GLU A 211 19.76 11.44 22.84
C GLU A 211 18.79 12.25 21.93
N VAL A 212 18.44 13.44 22.40
CA VAL A 212 17.86 14.50 21.55
C VAL A 212 19.00 15.07 20.72
N GLU A 213 19.44 14.42 19.64
CA GLU A 213 20.18 15.14 18.55
C GLU A 213 20.55 14.36 17.28
N LYS A 214 19.98 13.19 16.99
CA LYS A 214 20.17 12.58 15.66
C LYS A 214 18.87 12.69 14.87
N GLY A 215 18.78 13.72 14.04
CA GLY A 215 17.68 14.05 13.13
C GLY A 215 17.38 12.97 12.09
N ILE A 216 17.02 11.77 12.52
CA ILE A 216 16.60 10.67 11.66
C ILE A 216 15.14 10.94 11.27
N ASN A 217 14.95 11.53 10.09
CA ASN A 217 13.63 11.70 9.49
C ASN A 217 13.07 10.33 9.03
N ILE A 218 12.46 9.60 9.97
CA ILE A 218 11.73 8.35 9.70
C ILE A 218 10.43 8.72 8.97
N LEU A 219 10.50 8.77 7.64
CA LEU A 219 9.33 8.99 6.81
C LEU A 219 8.90 7.65 6.20
N VAL A 220 7.63 7.49 5.81
CA VAL A 220 7.32 6.55 4.73
C VAL A 220 7.79 7.20 3.44
N THR A 221 8.31 6.47 2.46
CA THR A 221 8.76 7.08 1.19
C THR A 221 7.67 8.01 0.65
N ARG A 222 8.01 9.30 0.51
CA ARG A 222 7.12 10.33 -0.03
C ARG A 222 6.89 10.00 -1.49
N SER A 223 5.69 9.57 -1.82
CA SER A 223 5.21 9.58 -3.19
C SER A 223 4.19 10.70 -3.28
N LEU A 224 4.64 11.90 -3.65
CA LEU A 224 3.78 13.09 -3.85
C LEU A 224 2.67 12.83 -4.89
N LYS A 225 2.92 11.87 -5.78
CA LYS A 225 1.99 11.22 -6.68
C LYS A 225 2.72 9.94 -7.11
N LYS A 226 2.14 8.76 -6.93
CA LYS A 226 2.75 7.55 -7.52
C LYS A 226 2.83 7.79 -9.01
N ASN A 227 4.05 7.85 -9.55
CA ASN A 227 4.20 7.97 -11.00
C ASN A 227 3.56 6.75 -11.67
N PRO A 228 3.09 6.88 -12.92
CA PRO A 228 2.79 5.78 -13.82
C PRO A 228 3.68 4.57 -13.59
N PHE A 229 3.08 3.47 -13.15
CA PHE A 229 3.79 2.21 -12.97
C PHE A 229 3.86 1.50 -14.31
N VAL A 230 5.07 1.15 -14.73
CA VAL A 230 5.29 0.28 -15.88
C VAL A 230 6.10 -0.91 -15.42
N ALA A 231 5.62 -2.12 -15.71
CA ALA A 231 6.34 -3.31 -15.33
C ALA A 231 7.65 -3.43 -16.14
N ASN A 232 8.77 -3.63 -15.44
CA ASN A 232 10.09 -3.69 -16.07
C ASN A 232 10.20 -4.73 -17.19
N HIS A 233 9.52 -5.88 -17.07
CA HIS A 233 9.53 -6.91 -18.10
C HIS A 233 8.79 -6.46 -19.37
N LEU A 234 7.73 -5.67 -19.22
CA LEU A 234 6.97 -5.12 -20.34
C LEU A 234 7.79 -4.06 -21.06
N LEU A 235 8.39 -3.13 -20.29
CA LEU A 235 9.24 -2.09 -20.83
C LEU A 235 10.42 -2.68 -21.62
N LYS A 236 11.14 -3.65 -21.04
CA LYS A 236 12.25 -4.35 -21.71
C LYS A 236 11.84 -5.05 -23.00
N LYS A 237 10.63 -5.61 -23.09
CA LYS A 237 10.14 -6.23 -24.33
C LYS A 237 9.88 -5.16 -25.40
N ILE A 238 9.27 -4.04 -25.00
CA ILE A 238 8.97 -2.93 -25.90
C ILE A 238 10.25 -2.28 -26.43
N ASP A 239 11.23 -2.05 -25.56
CA ASP A 239 12.52 -1.48 -25.97
C ASP A 239 13.26 -2.39 -26.97
N LYS A 240 13.19 -3.71 -26.77
CA LYS A 240 13.75 -4.69 -27.72
C LYS A 240 13.05 -4.64 -29.08
N LEU A 241 11.72 -4.60 -29.10
CA LEU A 241 10.95 -4.54 -30.34
C LEU A 241 11.18 -3.21 -31.08
N ASN A 242 11.26 -2.10 -30.35
CA ASN A 242 11.63 -0.80 -30.90
C ASN A 242 13.01 -0.81 -31.54
N THR A 243 13.99 -1.49 -30.92
CA THR A 243 15.35 -1.60 -31.46
C THR A 243 15.37 -2.44 -32.74
N LYS A 244 14.50 -3.46 -32.84
CA LYS A 244 14.40 -4.35 -33.99
C LYS A 244 13.45 -3.86 -35.10
N ALA A 245 12.69 -2.79 -34.85
CA ALA A 245 11.60 -2.32 -35.71
C ALA A 245 10.51 -3.37 -36.03
N GLU A 246 10.31 -4.36 -35.14
CA GLU A 246 9.32 -5.42 -35.27
C GLU A 246 8.01 -5.07 -34.54
N LYS A 247 6.86 -5.42 -35.13
CA LYS A 247 5.52 -5.20 -34.52
C LYS A 247 4.88 -6.53 -34.15
N GLU A 248 5.29 -7.09 -33.03
CA GLU A 248 4.72 -8.32 -32.48
C GLU A 248 3.62 -8.04 -31.44
N ILE A 249 2.72 -9.02 -31.23
CA ILE A 249 1.71 -8.96 -30.19
C ILE A 249 2.36 -9.25 -28.83
N ILE A 250 2.37 -8.25 -27.95
CA ILE A 250 2.97 -8.38 -26.62
C ILE A 250 1.94 -8.87 -25.60
N VAL A 251 2.10 -10.09 -25.12
CA VAL A 251 1.24 -10.62 -24.04
C VAL A 251 1.68 -10.06 -22.69
N THR A 252 0.73 -9.50 -21.93
CA THR A 252 0.98 -9.00 -20.57
C THR A 252 -0.12 -9.32 -19.58
N TRP A 253 0.32 -9.58 -18.36
CA TRP A 253 -0.50 -9.79 -17.17
C TRP A 253 -0.42 -8.59 -16.21
N SER A 254 0.36 -7.57 -16.59
CA SER A 254 0.77 -6.49 -15.70
C SER A 254 -0.18 -5.30 -15.77
N ALA A 255 -0.47 -4.72 -14.61
CA ALA A 255 -1.27 -3.50 -14.48
C ALA A 255 -0.46 -2.23 -14.82
N SER A 256 0.14 -2.19 -16.00
CA SER A 256 0.99 -1.07 -16.42
C SER A 256 0.18 0.12 -16.94
N THR A 257 0.69 1.32 -16.71
CA THR A 257 0.22 2.55 -17.35
C THR A 257 0.81 2.62 -18.77
N ILE A 258 0.00 3.06 -19.72
CA ILE A 258 0.42 3.25 -21.12
C ILE A 258 1.34 4.45 -21.18
N ILE A 259 2.51 4.23 -21.75
CA ILE A 259 3.54 5.25 -21.95
C ILE A 259 3.78 5.47 -23.45
N PRO A 260 4.40 6.58 -23.85
CA PRO A 260 4.49 7.00 -25.25
C PRO A 260 5.29 6.02 -26.11
N THR A 261 6.30 5.38 -25.52
CA THR A 261 7.11 4.36 -26.19
C THR A 261 6.31 3.11 -26.57
N MET A 262 5.07 2.96 -26.06
CA MET A 262 4.18 1.85 -26.40
C MET A 262 3.27 2.16 -27.59
N ILE A 263 3.23 3.42 -28.06
CA ILE A 263 2.37 3.79 -29.20
C ILE A 263 2.77 2.97 -30.43
N GLY A 264 1.77 2.50 -31.18
CA GLY A 264 1.98 1.69 -32.38
C GLY A 264 2.24 0.20 -32.13
N HIS A 265 2.22 -0.25 -30.88
CA HIS A 265 2.32 -1.66 -30.51
C HIS A 265 0.94 -2.24 -30.21
N THR A 266 0.78 -3.54 -30.46
CA THR A 266 -0.40 -4.31 -30.05
C THR A 266 -0.07 -5.07 -28.77
N ILE A 267 -0.75 -4.73 -27.67
CA ILE A 267 -0.55 -5.38 -26.37
C ILE A 267 -1.79 -6.22 -26.03
N ALA A 268 -1.58 -7.52 -25.84
CA ALA A 268 -2.63 -8.44 -25.41
C ALA A 268 -2.73 -8.46 -23.89
N ILE A 269 -3.84 -7.92 -23.36
CA ILE A 269 -4.05 -7.67 -21.94
C ILE A 269 -4.97 -8.74 -21.34
N HIS A 270 -4.54 -9.38 -20.26
CA HIS A 270 -5.33 -10.42 -19.61
C HIS A 270 -6.55 -9.86 -18.86
N ASN A 271 -7.76 -10.23 -19.29
CA ASN A 271 -9.02 -9.81 -18.66
C ASN A 271 -9.47 -10.74 -17.50
N GLY A 272 -8.79 -11.86 -17.29
CA GLY A 272 -9.16 -12.87 -16.29
C GLY A 272 -9.58 -14.21 -16.88
N LYS A 273 -9.90 -14.26 -18.17
CA LYS A 273 -10.21 -15.47 -18.94
C LYS A 273 -9.28 -15.62 -20.13
N GLU A 274 -9.11 -14.54 -20.89
CA GLU A 274 -8.35 -14.49 -22.14
C GLU A 274 -7.47 -13.23 -22.20
N HIS A 275 -6.60 -13.16 -23.20
CA HIS A 275 -5.83 -11.95 -23.51
C HIS A 275 -6.47 -11.21 -24.67
N LEU A 276 -6.94 -9.98 -24.41
CA LEU A 276 -7.56 -9.14 -25.41
C LEU A 276 -6.48 -8.29 -26.10
N PRO A 277 -6.19 -8.48 -27.41
CA PRO A 277 -5.22 -7.67 -28.14
C PRO A 277 -5.74 -6.25 -28.33
N ILE A 278 -4.97 -5.25 -27.88
CA ILE A 278 -5.32 -3.84 -27.97
C ILE A 278 -4.19 -3.10 -28.66
N TYR A 279 -4.52 -2.43 -29.76
CA TYR A 279 -3.61 -1.54 -30.45
C TYR A 279 -3.53 -0.19 -29.73
N ILE A 280 -2.31 0.24 -29.38
CA ILE A 280 -2.11 1.45 -28.58
C ILE A 280 -2.02 2.69 -29.45
N THR A 281 -2.96 3.61 -29.23
CA THR A 281 -2.99 4.95 -29.84
C THR A 281 -2.49 6.02 -28.86
N ASP A 282 -2.12 7.20 -29.36
CA ASP A 282 -1.64 8.32 -28.52
C ASP A 282 -2.69 8.79 -27.49
N SER A 283 -3.98 8.72 -27.84
CA SER A 283 -5.08 9.03 -26.93
C SER A 283 -5.16 8.12 -25.70
N MET A 284 -4.52 6.94 -25.74
CA MET A 284 -4.50 5.99 -24.62
C MET A 284 -3.36 6.27 -23.63
N VAL A 285 -2.44 7.18 -23.94
CA VAL A 285 -1.29 7.48 -23.07
C VAL A 285 -1.76 8.04 -21.72
N GLY A 286 -1.19 7.54 -20.63
CA GLY A 286 -1.54 7.90 -19.26
C GLY A 286 -2.67 7.06 -18.66
N HIS A 287 -3.47 6.36 -19.47
CA HIS A 287 -4.44 5.38 -19.00
C HIS A 287 -3.78 4.06 -18.59
N LYS A 288 -4.47 3.27 -17.76
CA LYS A 288 -4.00 1.92 -17.43
C LYS A 288 -4.42 0.92 -18.50
N LEU A 289 -3.53 0.01 -18.90
CA LEU A 289 -3.81 -1.01 -19.91
C LEU A 289 -5.14 -1.74 -19.66
N GLY A 290 -5.42 -2.12 -18.41
CA GLY A 290 -6.64 -2.85 -18.08
C GLY A 290 -7.91 -2.02 -17.94
N GLU A 291 -7.90 -0.73 -18.26
CA GLU A 291 -9.12 0.04 -18.50
C GLU A 291 -9.75 -0.37 -19.84
N PHE A 292 -8.93 -0.76 -20.81
CA PHE A 292 -9.35 -1.18 -22.15
C PHE A 292 -9.69 -2.68 -22.23
N ALA A 293 -9.34 -3.47 -21.21
CA ALA A 293 -9.64 -4.90 -21.12
C ALA A 293 -10.64 -5.18 -19.97
N PRO A 294 -11.97 -5.01 -20.19
CA PRO A 294 -12.97 -5.20 -19.16
C PRO A 294 -13.02 -6.66 -18.68
N THR A 295 -13.02 -6.86 -17.37
CA THR A 295 -13.05 -8.21 -16.75
C THR A 295 -14.43 -8.86 -16.77
N LEU A 296 -15.48 -8.08 -17.05
CA LEU A 296 -16.86 -8.53 -17.16
C LEU A 296 -17.46 -7.78 -18.34
N ASN A 297 -18.02 -8.52 -19.30
CA ASN A 297 -18.83 -7.91 -20.34
C ASN A 297 -20.05 -7.30 -19.65
N PHE A 298 -20.20 -5.98 -19.77
CA PHE A 298 -21.41 -5.30 -19.31
C PHE A 298 -22.56 -5.80 -20.19
N ARG A 299 -23.25 -6.86 -19.74
CA ARG A 299 -24.63 -7.10 -20.17
C ARG A 299 -25.38 -5.87 -19.66
N GLY A 300 -25.98 -5.12 -20.57
CA GLY A 300 -26.60 -3.82 -20.27
C GLY A 300 -27.50 -3.85 -19.03
N HIS A 301 -27.84 -2.67 -18.50
CA HIS A 301 -29.02 -2.59 -17.66
C HIS A 301 -30.19 -3.11 -18.51
N ALA A 302 -30.89 -4.15 -18.05
CA ALA A 302 -32.16 -4.55 -18.64
C ALA A 302 -33.03 -3.29 -18.68
N LYS A 303 -33.22 -2.72 -19.87
CA LYS A 303 -34.14 -1.61 -20.07
C LYS A 303 -35.54 -2.19 -19.97
N SER A 304 -36.05 -2.36 -18.76
CA SER A 304 -37.47 -2.57 -18.51
C SER A 304 -37.75 -2.50 -17.01
N ASP A 305 -37.93 -1.28 -16.49
CA ASP A 305 -39.07 -1.09 -15.60
C ASP A 305 -39.49 0.39 -15.57
N ASN A 306 -40.32 0.77 -16.55
CA ASN A 306 -41.04 2.06 -16.56
C ASN A 306 -42.30 2.01 -15.68
N ARG A 307 -42.39 1.09 -14.70
CA ARG A 307 -43.61 0.88 -13.89
C ARG A 307 -43.63 1.54 -12.51
N SER A 308 -42.69 2.43 -12.18
CA SER A 308 -42.83 3.33 -11.02
C SER A 308 -43.11 4.76 -11.47
N ARG A 309 -44.27 4.94 -12.12
CA ARG A 309 -44.92 6.25 -12.26
C ARG A 309 -46.40 6.06 -11.95
N ARG A 310 -46.72 6.07 -10.66
CA ARG A 310 -47.97 6.52 -10.07
C ARG A 310 -47.75 6.73 -8.58
#